data_AF-A0A7Y5TTG0-F1
#
_entry.id   AF-A0A7Y5TTG0-F1
#
_cell.length_a   1.000
_cell.length_b   1.000
_cell.length_c   1.000
_cell.angle_alpha   90.00
_cell.angle_beta   90.00
_cell.angle_gamma   90.00
#
_symmetry.space_group_name_H-M   'P 1'
#
loop_
_entity.id
_entity.type
_entity.pdbx_description
1 polymer ?
#
loop_
_entity_poly.entity_id
_entity_poly.type
_entity_poly.pdbx_seq_one_letter_code
_entity_poly.pdbx_strand_id
1 'polypeptide(L)'
;MTTLRTITRLAGAAALVAVAGCAQLRAANAGPVQPMEGQLTATLHQADAEALAMRFGVADRLLAEFAETHPDTPEALETAFWRALFKLDPSNQTATRRDAAALLDGYLNGSAVVTHRGAALALRRFAAAADRPVA
;
A
#
# COMPACT_ATOMS: atom_id res chain seq x y z
N MET A 1 30.47 0.33 73.72
CA MET A 1 31.67 0.78 72.97
C MET A 1 31.48 0.30 71.53
N THR A 2 30.93 1.16 70.64
CA THR A 2 31.64 1.79 69.48
C THR A 2 32.27 0.74 68.54
N THR A 3 32.06 0.62 67.22
CA THR A 3 31.49 1.45 66.11
C THR A 3 31.54 0.57 64.84
N LEU A 4 30.48 0.47 64.03
CA LEU A 4 30.29 1.00 62.65
C LEU A 4 31.21 0.52 61.50
N ARG A 5 30.55 0.25 60.34
CA ARG A 5 30.99 0.18 58.92
C ARG A 5 31.13 -1.25 58.35
N THR A 6 30.53 -1.64 57.22
CA THR A 6 30.38 -0.90 55.96
C THR A 6 29.27 -1.51 55.07
N ILE A 7 28.50 -0.66 54.38
CA ILE A 7 27.46 -0.97 53.37
C ILE A 7 28.08 -0.89 51.97
N THR A 8 27.82 -1.85 51.06
CA THR A 8 27.84 -1.71 49.56
C THR A 8 27.60 -3.10 48.92
N ARG A 9 26.78 -3.36 47.88
CA ARG A 9 25.89 -2.61 46.98
C ARG A 9 24.71 -3.52 46.57
N LEU A 10 23.53 -2.91 46.41
CA LEU A 10 22.40 -3.43 45.66
C LEU A 10 22.69 -3.52 44.15
N ALA A 11 21.83 -4.32 43.48
CA ALA A 11 21.28 -4.09 42.14
C ALA A 11 21.70 -5.09 41.05
N GLY A 12 20.71 -5.85 40.59
CA GLY A 12 20.76 -6.67 39.39
C GLY A 12 19.39 -7.28 39.06
N ALA A 13 18.30 -6.52 39.27
CA ALA A 13 16.96 -6.94 38.87
C ALA A 13 16.63 -6.35 37.49
N ALA A 14 16.13 -7.24 36.62
CA ALA A 14 15.10 -6.99 35.62
C ALA A 14 15.33 -5.83 34.64
N ALA A 15 15.85 -6.15 33.45
CA ALA A 15 15.64 -5.32 32.26
C ALA A 15 15.68 -6.18 31.00
N LEU A 16 14.60 -6.91 30.71
CA LEU A 16 14.47 -7.68 29.46
C LEU A 16 13.01 -7.91 29.02
N VAL A 17 12.13 -6.91 29.13
CA VAL A 17 10.84 -6.93 28.39
C VAL A 17 10.37 -5.50 28.11
N ALA A 18 10.77 -4.89 26.99
CA ALA A 18 10.24 -3.58 26.60
C ALA A 18 10.26 -3.30 25.08
N VAL A 19 10.12 -4.31 24.20
CA VAL A 19 10.08 -4.07 22.74
C VAL A 19 8.78 -4.53 22.05
N ALA A 20 7.88 -5.23 22.74
CA ALA A 20 6.61 -5.69 22.13
C ALA A 20 5.45 -4.67 22.18
N GLY A 21 5.59 -3.55 22.92
CA GLY A 21 4.46 -2.64 23.18
C GLY A 21 4.00 -1.79 22.00
N CYS A 22 4.87 -1.48 21.04
CA CYS A 22 4.52 -0.53 19.97
C CYS A 22 3.64 -1.14 18.86
N ALA A 23 3.66 -2.46 18.67
CA ALA A 23 2.81 -3.13 17.67
C ALA A 23 1.35 -3.26 18.17
N GLN A 24 1.16 -3.57 19.45
CA GLN A 24 -0.16 -3.77 20.05
C GLN A 24 -0.93 -2.45 20.27
N LEU A 25 -0.23 -1.33 20.53
CA LEU A 25 -0.85 0.00 20.62
C LEU A 25 -1.31 0.55 19.26
N ARG A 26 -0.72 0.12 18.14
CA ARG A 26 -1.20 0.46 16.79
C ARG A 26 -2.49 -0.29 16.44
N ALA A 27 -2.54 -1.59 16.74
CA ALA A 27 -3.73 -2.40 16.49
C ALA A 27 -4.95 -1.95 17.33
N ALA A 28 -4.72 -1.49 18.57
CA ALA A 28 -5.79 -1.04 19.46
C ALA A 28 -6.38 0.34 19.09
N ASN A 29 -5.69 1.14 18.28
CA ASN A 29 -6.17 2.45 17.79
C ASN A 29 -6.74 2.39 16.36
N ALA A 30 -6.87 1.20 15.78
CA ALA A 30 -7.63 1.01 14.55
C ALA A 30 -9.13 1.18 14.87
N GLY A 31 -9.56 2.45 14.99
CA GLY A 31 -10.97 2.78 14.93
C GLY A 31 -11.58 2.28 13.62
N PRO A 32 -12.91 2.16 13.53
CA PRO A 32 -13.57 1.72 12.30
C PRO A 32 -13.13 2.64 11.14
N VAL A 33 -12.47 2.04 10.13
CA VAL A 33 -12.09 2.74 8.90
C VAL A 33 -13.38 3.24 8.25
N GLN A 34 -13.54 4.55 8.14
CA GLN A 34 -14.70 5.10 7.45
C GLN A 34 -14.54 4.87 5.94
N PRO A 35 -15.58 4.38 5.26
CA PRO A 35 -15.52 4.19 3.81
C PRO A 35 -15.30 5.54 3.12
N MET A 36 -14.26 5.62 2.30
CA MET A 36 -13.86 6.80 1.54
C MET A 36 -14.31 6.71 0.07
N GLU A 37 -15.26 5.82 -0.20
CA GLU A 37 -15.76 5.48 -1.53
C GLU A 37 -16.12 6.72 -2.39
N GLY A 38 -16.72 7.75 -1.78
CA GLY A 38 -17.04 9.00 -2.48
C GLY A 38 -15.80 9.80 -2.94
N GLN A 39 -14.73 9.81 -2.15
CA GLN A 39 -13.51 10.52 -2.49
C GLN A 39 -12.71 9.77 -3.57
N LEU A 40 -12.56 8.45 -3.42
CA LEU A 40 -11.91 7.63 -4.45
C LEU A 40 -12.65 7.75 -5.79
N THR A 41 -13.99 7.71 -5.76
CA THR A 41 -14.82 7.88 -6.97
C THR A 41 -14.53 9.21 -7.68
N ALA A 42 -14.42 10.31 -6.93
CA ALA A 42 -14.10 11.62 -7.50
C ALA A 42 -12.68 11.64 -8.11
N THR A 43 -11.69 11.08 -7.41
CA THR A 43 -10.31 10.97 -7.92
C THR A 43 -10.24 10.09 -9.17
N LEU A 44 -10.95 8.96 -9.20
CA LEU A 44 -11.01 8.08 -10.37
C LEU A 44 -11.63 8.79 -11.58
N HIS A 45 -12.72 9.52 -11.39
CA HIS A 45 -13.33 10.30 -12.47
C HIS A 45 -12.34 11.33 -13.07
N GLN A 46 -11.55 11.99 -12.22
CA GLN A 46 -10.50 12.91 -12.68
C GLN A 46 -9.37 12.18 -13.41
N ALA A 47 -8.90 11.06 -12.85
CA ALA A 47 -7.83 10.27 -13.44
C ALA A 47 -8.23 9.68 -14.81
N ASP A 48 -9.47 9.20 -14.93
CA ASP A 48 -10.03 8.70 -16.20
C ASP A 48 -10.10 9.80 -17.26
N ALA A 49 -10.51 11.03 -16.89
CA ALA A 49 -10.53 12.15 -17.80
C ALA A 49 -9.12 12.49 -18.34
N GLU A 50 -8.10 12.44 -17.48
CA GLU A 50 -6.71 12.64 -17.89
C GLU A 50 -6.18 11.47 -18.75
N ALA A 51 -6.56 10.23 -18.43
CA ALA A 51 -6.21 9.05 -19.23
C ALA A 51 -6.84 9.11 -20.63
N LEU A 52 -8.11 9.50 -20.74
CA LEU A 52 -8.79 9.74 -22.03
C LEU A 52 -8.14 10.87 -22.83
N ALA A 53 -7.57 11.87 -22.16
CA ALA A 53 -6.75 12.91 -22.77
C ALA A 53 -5.30 12.45 -23.06
N MET A 54 -4.99 11.15 -22.92
CA MET A 54 -3.68 10.53 -23.15
C MET A 54 -2.59 11.03 -22.19
N ARG A 55 -2.97 11.61 -21.05
CA ARG A 55 -2.08 12.14 -20.00
C ARG A 55 -1.94 11.15 -18.86
N PHE A 56 -1.51 9.93 -19.18
CA PHE A 56 -1.41 8.82 -18.23
C PHE A 56 -0.53 9.12 -17.01
N GLY A 57 0.53 9.93 -17.16
CA GLY A 57 1.38 10.33 -16.05
C GLY A 57 0.66 11.21 -15.02
N VAL A 58 -0.33 12.01 -15.46
CA VAL A 58 -1.18 12.81 -14.55
C VAL A 58 -2.19 11.90 -13.86
N ALA A 59 -2.85 11.02 -14.63
CA ALA A 59 -3.79 10.03 -14.09
C ALA A 59 -3.16 9.13 -13.02
N ASP A 60 -1.96 8.59 -13.28
CA ASP A 60 -1.22 7.77 -12.31
C ASP A 60 -0.85 8.56 -11.04
N ARG A 61 -0.49 9.84 -11.19
CA ARG A 61 -0.13 10.71 -10.06
C ARG A 61 -1.32 10.99 -9.15
N LEU A 62 -2.49 11.30 -9.71
CA LEU A 62 -3.70 11.56 -8.92
C LEU A 62 -4.02 10.37 -7.99
N LEU A 63 -3.92 9.16 -8.52
CA LEU A 63 -4.15 7.94 -7.75
C LEU A 63 -3.02 7.62 -6.77
N ALA A 64 -1.77 7.92 -7.12
CA ALA A 64 -0.64 7.79 -6.20
C ALA A 64 -0.79 8.73 -5.00
N GLU A 65 -1.12 10.00 -5.24
CA GLU A 65 -1.34 11.01 -4.21
C GLU A 65 -2.53 10.66 -3.31
N PHE A 66 -3.60 10.09 -3.87
CA PHE A 66 -4.71 9.57 -3.07
C PHE A 66 -4.25 8.49 -2.08
N ALA A 67 -3.43 7.53 -2.54
CA ALA A 67 -2.91 6.48 -1.68
C ALA A 67 -1.94 7.00 -0.61
N GLU A 68 -1.13 8.02 -0.94
CA GLU A 68 -0.22 8.67 0.00
C GLU A 68 -0.96 9.45 1.09
N THR A 69 -2.09 10.07 0.74
CA THR A 69 -2.92 10.84 1.67
C THR A 69 -3.84 9.96 2.52
N HIS A 70 -4.12 8.72 2.09
CA HIS A 70 -5.02 7.79 2.78
C HIS A 70 -4.41 6.38 2.98
N PRO A 71 -3.19 6.23 3.51
CA PRO A 71 -2.37 5.01 3.38
C PRO A 71 -2.93 3.73 4.05
N ASP A 72 -3.90 3.85 4.95
CA ASP A 72 -4.46 2.73 5.72
C ASP A 72 -5.91 2.39 5.33
N THR A 73 -6.38 2.87 4.17
CA THR A 73 -7.74 2.63 3.69
C THR A 73 -7.80 1.52 2.63
N PRO A 74 -8.89 0.73 2.56
CA PRO A 74 -9.12 -0.19 1.44
C PRO A 74 -9.08 0.52 0.08
N GLU A 75 -9.52 1.77 0.03
CA GLU A 75 -9.53 2.61 -1.16
C GLU A 75 -8.11 2.94 -1.64
N ALA A 76 -7.15 3.15 -0.73
CA ALA A 76 -5.75 3.34 -1.12
C ALA A 76 -5.17 2.08 -1.78
N LEU A 77 -5.51 0.89 -1.28
CA LEU A 77 -5.16 -0.36 -1.95
C LEU A 77 -5.79 -0.44 -3.35
N GLU A 78 -7.04 -0.02 -3.49
CA GLU A 78 -7.78 -0.01 -4.75
C GLU A 78 -7.10 0.84 -5.83
N THR A 79 -6.43 1.94 -5.46
CA THR A 79 -5.66 2.74 -6.42
C THR A 79 -4.61 1.92 -7.18
N ALA A 80 -4.01 0.90 -6.58
CA ALA A 80 -2.99 0.08 -7.24
C ALA A 80 -3.55 -0.68 -8.44
N PHE A 81 -4.80 -1.14 -8.35
CA PHE A 81 -5.50 -1.80 -9.46
C PHE A 81 -5.72 -0.83 -10.63
N TRP A 82 -6.27 0.36 -10.37
CA TRP A 82 -6.53 1.36 -11.40
C TRP A 82 -5.26 1.92 -12.03
N ARG A 83 -4.22 2.17 -11.23
CA ARG A 83 -2.90 2.56 -11.73
C ARG A 83 -2.29 1.51 -12.64
N ALA A 84 -2.49 0.22 -12.34
CA ALA A 84 -2.02 -0.85 -13.21
C ALA A 84 -2.75 -0.85 -14.58
N LEU A 85 -4.04 -0.54 -14.61
CA LEU A 85 -4.78 -0.40 -15.86
C LEU A 85 -4.22 0.71 -16.74
N PHE A 86 -3.95 1.89 -16.18
CA PHE A 86 -3.34 3.00 -16.92
C PHE A 86 -1.93 2.68 -17.43
N LYS A 87 -1.18 1.84 -16.71
CA LYS A 87 0.15 1.38 -17.16
C LYS A 87 0.09 0.27 -18.21
N LEU A 88 -1.01 -0.48 -18.28
CA LEU A 88 -1.23 -1.51 -19.30
C LEU A 88 -1.82 -0.98 -20.60
N ASP A 89 -2.34 0.26 -20.60
CA ASP A 89 -2.86 0.87 -21.81
C ASP A 89 -1.76 0.93 -22.90
N PRO A 90 -1.97 0.32 -24.09
CA PRO A 90 -0.98 0.34 -25.17
C PRO A 90 -0.58 1.73 -25.64
N SER A 91 -1.43 2.72 -25.39
CA SER A 91 -1.18 4.13 -25.71
C SER A 91 -0.22 4.80 -24.73
N ASN A 92 -0.03 4.22 -23.54
CA ASN A 92 0.92 4.69 -22.55
C ASN A 92 2.33 4.16 -22.85
N GLN A 93 3.03 4.85 -23.74
CA GLN A 93 4.39 4.47 -24.17
C GLN A 93 5.47 4.66 -23.09
N THR A 94 5.13 5.30 -21.97
CA THR A 94 6.08 5.62 -20.89
C THR A 94 6.08 4.60 -19.77
N ALA A 95 5.04 3.78 -19.66
CA ALA A 95 4.94 2.76 -18.63
C ALA A 95 5.47 1.41 -19.14
N THR A 96 6.01 0.62 -18.22
CA THR A 96 6.37 -0.76 -18.54
C THR A 96 5.30 -1.73 -18.03
N ARG A 97 5.15 -2.86 -18.73
CA ARG A 97 4.29 -3.96 -18.27
C ARG A 97 4.72 -4.51 -16.91
N ARG A 98 6.02 -4.43 -16.61
CA ARG A 98 6.59 -4.81 -15.32
C ARG A 98 6.08 -3.93 -14.19
N ASP A 99 5.95 -2.62 -14.41
CA ASP A 99 5.42 -1.69 -13.42
C ASP A 99 3.95 -2.01 -13.09
N ALA A 100 3.16 -2.30 -14.14
CA ALA A 100 1.78 -2.74 -13.95
C ALA A 100 1.69 -4.06 -13.18
N ALA A 101 2.54 -5.04 -13.51
CA ALA A 101 2.58 -6.31 -12.79
C ALA A 101 2.93 -6.13 -11.31
N ALA A 102 3.88 -5.25 -10.99
CA ALA A 102 4.25 -4.94 -9.61
C ALA A 102 3.08 -4.34 -8.81
N LEU A 103 2.31 -3.43 -9.42
CA LEU A 103 1.11 -2.87 -8.79
C LEU A 103 0.03 -3.93 -8.55
N LEU A 104 -0.20 -4.82 -9.53
CA LEU A 104 -1.18 -5.91 -9.40
C LEU A 104 -0.75 -6.94 -8.36
N ASP A 105 0.54 -7.27 -8.28
CA ASP A 105 1.06 -8.15 -7.23
C ASP A 105 0.85 -7.50 -5.84
N GLY A 106 1.09 -6.19 -5.71
CA GLY A 106 0.78 -5.43 -4.48
C GLY A 106 -0.70 -5.48 -4.10
N TYR A 107 -1.59 -5.24 -5.07
CA TYR A 107 -3.04 -5.33 -4.89
C TYR A 107 -3.50 -6.72 -4.44
N LEU A 108 -2.99 -7.77 -5.08
CA LEU A 108 -3.37 -9.16 -4.80
C LEU A 108 -2.86 -9.68 -3.45
N ASN A 109 -1.75 -9.12 -2.97
CA ASN A 109 -1.11 -9.46 -1.70
C ASN A 109 -1.63 -8.62 -0.51
N GLY A 110 -2.48 -7.62 -0.76
CA GLY A 110 -3.11 -6.84 0.28
C GLY A 110 -3.95 -7.71 1.22
N SER A 111 -3.97 -7.37 2.52
CA SER A 111 -4.73 -8.09 3.55
C SER A 111 -6.24 -7.80 3.51
N ALA A 112 -6.67 -6.77 2.78
CA ALA A 112 -8.06 -6.41 2.64
C ALA A 112 -8.77 -7.29 1.59
N VAL A 113 -10.09 -7.43 1.73
CA VAL A 113 -10.91 -7.99 0.65
C VAL A 113 -10.87 -7.02 -0.53
N VAL A 114 -10.34 -7.49 -1.65
CA VAL A 114 -10.16 -6.70 -2.87
C VAL A 114 -11.28 -6.98 -3.88
N THR A 115 -11.95 -5.92 -4.33
CA THR A 115 -13.12 -5.98 -5.23
C THR A 115 -12.78 -6.61 -6.58
N HIS A 116 -11.60 -6.30 -7.14
CA HIS A 116 -11.24 -6.67 -8.51
C HIS A 116 -10.26 -7.86 -8.58
N ARG A 117 -10.28 -8.76 -7.59
CA ARG A 117 -9.31 -9.88 -7.50
C ARG A 117 -9.21 -10.70 -8.78
N GLY A 118 -10.34 -11.07 -9.37
CA GLY A 118 -10.39 -11.87 -10.59
C GLY A 118 -9.79 -11.15 -11.80
N ALA A 119 -10.15 -9.88 -11.99
CA ALA A 119 -9.59 -9.04 -13.04
C ALA A 119 -8.09 -8.81 -12.85
N ALA A 120 -7.65 -8.53 -11.62
CA ALA A 120 -6.24 -8.33 -11.29
C ALA A 120 -5.39 -9.57 -11.61
N LEU A 121 -5.87 -10.78 -11.29
CA LEU A 121 -5.20 -12.03 -11.66
C LEU A 121 -5.06 -12.20 -13.18
N ALA A 122 -6.12 -11.90 -13.94
CA ALA A 122 -6.09 -11.99 -15.39
C ALA A 122 -5.10 -10.98 -16.00
N LEU A 123 -5.16 -9.72 -15.58
CA LEU A 123 -4.27 -8.66 -16.02
C LEU A 123 -2.81 -8.95 -15.67
N ARG A 124 -2.54 -9.52 -14.49
CA ARG A 124 -1.18 -9.89 -14.06
C ARG A 124 -0.59 -10.98 -14.95
N ARG A 125 -1.40 -11.97 -15.36
CA ARG A 125 -0.99 -13.00 -16.32
C ARG A 125 -0.76 -12.40 -17.71
N PHE A 126 -1.61 -11.49 -18.15
CA PHE A 126 -1.45 -10.79 -19.42
C PHE A 126 -0.16 -9.97 -19.46
N ALA A 127 0.09 -9.16 -18.43
CA ALA A 127 1.31 -8.37 -18.28
C ALA A 127 2.57 -9.25 -18.38
N ALA A 128 2.56 -10.40 -17.68
CA ALA A 128 3.67 -11.35 -17.70
C ALA A 128 3.84 -12.07 -19.05
N ALA A 129 2.76 -12.33 -19.79
CA ALA A 129 2.82 -12.96 -21.10
C ALA A 129 3.37 -12.00 -22.16
N ALA A 130 2.92 -10.75 -22.14
CA ALA A 130 3.33 -9.73 -23.09
C ALA A 130 4.77 -9.24 -22.87
N ASP A 131 5.35 -9.43 -21.67
CA ASP A 131 6.76 -9.10 -21.40
C ASP A 131 7.76 -10.10 -21.98
N ARG A 132 7.30 -11.26 -22.46
CA ARG A 132 8.19 -12.25 -23.08
C ARG A 132 8.55 -11.84 -24.50
N PRO A 133 9.83 -11.95 -24.91
CA PRO A 133 10.19 -11.80 -26.31
C PRO A 133 9.51 -12.90 -27.14
N VAL A 134 8.93 -12.52 -28.29
CA VAL A 134 8.39 -13.49 -29.24
C VAL A 134 9.57 -14.27 -29.83
N ALA A 135 9.53 -15.60 -29.68
CA ALA A 135 10.55 -16.51 -30.19
C ALA A 135 10.53 -16.61 -31.71
#